data_AF-A0A1A8PGD3-F1
#
_entry.id   AF-A0A1A8PGD3-F1
#
_cell.length_a   1.000
_cell.length_b   1.000
_cell.length_c   1.000
_cell.angle_alpha   90.00
_cell.angle_beta   90.00
_cell.angle_gamma   90.00
#
_symmetry.space_group_name_H-M   'P 1'
#
loop_
_entity.id
_entity.type
_entity.pdbx_description
1 polymer ?
#
loop_
_entity_poly.entity_id
_entity_poly.type
_entity_poly.pdbx_seq_one_letter_code
_entity_poly.pdbx_strand_id
1 'polypeptide(L)'
;MIVNSHQQSKKYYFVTTGTDCHLTMQASSPKDKVQFHFRFFLVYSLLRVVPLGPAPLFPEALQGSSLLNSRFEPTSSGGPGDPCHAGSFIQFYDGRDRSSPTLGPPLCGKSPPQPVLSTGNYLTLRLVTRGTQPRVDFVGDFTSFRLGFNQSDCS
;
A
#
# COMPACT_ATOMS: atom_id res chain seq x y z
N MET A 1 -9.67 -11.52 -14.30
CA MET A 1 -9.74 -12.38 -13.08
C MET A 1 -9.76 -11.47 -11.84
N ILE A 2 -10.52 -11.81 -10.80
CA ILE A 2 -10.64 -10.99 -9.58
C ILE A 2 -9.50 -11.32 -8.61
N VAL A 3 -8.92 -10.29 -8.00
CA VAL A 3 -7.89 -10.37 -6.97
C VAL A 3 -8.40 -9.68 -5.71
N ASN A 4 -8.42 -10.40 -4.60
CA ASN A 4 -8.82 -9.87 -3.30
C ASN A 4 -7.60 -9.79 -2.38
N SER A 5 -7.56 -8.78 -1.53
CA SER A 5 -6.52 -8.66 -0.51
C SER A 5 -6.56 -9.80 0.52
N HIS A 6 -7.76 -10.26 0.87
CA HIS A 6 -8.01 -11.37 1.77
C HIS A 6 -9.41 -11.97 1.51
N GLN A 7 -9.72 -13.12 2.11
CA GLN A 7 -10.95 -13.89 1.83
C GLN A 7 -12.25 -13.10 2.12
N GLN A 8 -12.22 -12.18 3.08
CA GLN A 8 -13.39 -11.40 3.52
C GLN A 8 -13.34 -9.93 3.07
N SER A 9 -12.64 -9.65 1.96
CA SER A 9 -12.57 -8.31 1.36
C SER A 9 -13.96 -7.71 1.12
N LYS A 10 -14.10 -6.38 1.26
CA LYS A 10 -15.36 -5.61 1.32
C LYS A 10 -16.20 -5.79 2.59
N LYS A 11 -15.85 -6.73 3.47
CA LYS A 11 -16.55 -6.94 4.75
C LYS A 11 -15.69 -6.57 5.95
N TYR A 12 -14.41 -6.94 5.91
CA TYR A 12 -13.46 -6.68 6.98
C TYR A 12 -12.13 -6.15 6.45
N TYR A 13 -11.29 -5.69 7.37
CA TYR A 13 -9.91 -5.32 7.08
C TYR A 13 -8.98 -6.50 7.36
N PHE A 14 -7.99 -6.68 6.50
CA PHE A 14 -6.77 -7.42 6.84
C PHE A 14 -5.89 -6.55 7.74
N VAL A 15 -5.56 -7.04 8.93
CA VAL A 15 -4.93 -6.26 10.01
C VAL A 15 -3.57 -6.78 10.47
N THR A 16 -3.07 -7.85 9.87
CA THR A 16 -1.82 -8.50 10.29
C THR A 16 -0.63 -7.61 9.92
N THR A 17 0.14 -7.15 10.92
CA THR A 17 1.40 -6.42 10.73
C THR A 17 2.54 -7.38 10.37
N GLY A 18 3.52 -6.91 9.60
CA GLY A 18 4.72 -7.69 9.25
C GLY A 18 4.50 -8.62 8.05
N THR A 19 3.35 -8.55 7.40
CA THR A 19 3.08 -9.29 6.16
C THR A 19 3.90 -8.71 5.02
N ASP A 20 4.57 -9.58 4.27
CA ASP A 20 5.25 -9.28 3.01
C ASP A 20 4.96 -10.44 2.04
N CYS A 21 3.94 -10.28 1.21
CA CYS A 21 3.51 -11.28 0.24
C CYS A 21 3.41 -10.68 -1.16
N HIS A 22 3.43 -11.54 -2.18
CA HIS A 22 3.27 -11.11 -3.57
C HIS A 22 2.37 -12.06 -4.35
N LEU A 23 1.74 -11.51 -5.39
CA LEU A 23 0.94 -12.21 -6.39
C LEU A 23 1.47 -11.84 -7.77
N THR A 24 1.80 -12.85 -8.56
CA THR A 24 2.20 -12.68 -9.95
C THR A 24 1.01 -12.98 -10.86
N MET A 25 0.68 -12.03 -11.72
CA MET A 25 -0.34 -12.14 -12.75
C MET A 25 0.34 -12.38 -14.09
N GLN A 26 -0.22 -13.29 -14.88
CA GLN A 26 0.30 -13.65 -16.19
C GLN A 26 -0.77 -13.38 -17.25
N ALA A 27 -0.35 -12.75 -18.35
CA ALA A 27 -1.19 -12.52 -19.51
C ALA A 27 -1.53 -13.85 -20.21
N SER A 28 -2.65 -13.89 -20.94
CA SER A 28 -3.12 -15.09 -21.63
C SER A 28 -2.20 -15.54 -22.75
N SER A 29 -1.40 -14.63 -23.32
CA SER A 29 -0.39 -14.95 -24.32
C SER A 29 0.93 -14.22 -24.03
N PRO A 30 2.09 -14.76 -24.46
CA PRO A 30 3.39 -14.10 -24.27
C PRO A 30 3.52 -12.73 -24.95
N LYS A 31 2.68 -12.42 -25.95
CA LYS A 31 2.66 -11.14 -26.66
C LYS A 31 1.71 -10.11 -26.05
N ASP A 32 0.92 -10.54 -25.07
CA ASP A 32 -0.08 -9.69 -24.43
C ASP A 32 0.54 -9.04 -23.19
N LYS A 33 -0.07 -7.95 -22.76
CA LYS A 33 0.26 -7.21 -21.55
C LYS A 33 -0.81 -7.44 -20.49
N VAL A 34 -0.49 -7.15 -19.25
CA VAL A 34 -1.42 -7.23 -18.11
C VAL A 34 -1.83 -5.82 -17.72
N GLN A 35 -3.14 -5.59 -17.63
CA GLN A 35 -3.70 -4.39 -17.00
C GLN A 35 -4.33 -4.80 -15.69
N PHE A 36 -3.99 -4.11 -14.61
CA PHE A 36 -4.64 -4.24 -13.30
C PHE A 36 -5.45 -2.99 -12.97
N HIS A 37 -6.66 -3.18 -12.46
CA HIS A 37 -7.55 -2.11 -12.04
C HIS A 37 -8.08 -2.37 -10.63
N PHE A 38 -8.02 -1.35 -9.77
CA PHE A 38 -8.64 -1.42 -8.44
C PHE A 38 -10.12 -1.06 -8.53
N ARG A 39 -11.00 -1.98 -8.10
CA ARG A 39 -12.43 -1.71 -7.87
C ARG A 39 -12.68 -1.11 -6.49
N PHE A 40 -11.87 -1.51 -5.53
CA PHE A 40 -11.89 -1.00 -4.16
C PHE A 40 -10.45 -0.97 -3.64
N PHE A 41 -10.10 0.07 -2.90
CA PHE A 41 -8.74 0.26 -2.40
C PHE A 41 -8.72 0.99 -1.07
N LEU A 42 -8.15 0.34 -0.07
CA LEU A 42 -7.93 0.88 1.24
C LEU A 42 -6.66 0.23 1.79
N VAL A 43 -5.59 1.00 1.91
CA VAL A 43 -4.29 0.54 2.40
C VAL A 43 -3.71 1.65 3.26
N TYR A 44 -3.81 1.52 4.58
CA TYR A 44 -3.20 2.46 5.52
C TYR A 44 -2.89 1.77 6.84
N SER A 45 -2.22 2.49 7.74
CA SER A 45 -1.98 2.03 9.12
C SER A 45 -2.47 3.10 10.08
N LEU A 46 -3.06 2.70 11.20
CA LEU A 46 -3.53 3.64 12.22
C LEU A 46 -2.36 4.08 13.10
N LEU A 47 -2.36 5.35 13.50
CA LEU A 47 -1.42 5.83 14.51
C LEU A 47 -1.77 5.17 15.86
N ARG A 48 -0.75 4.90 16.68
CA ARG A 48 -0.99 4.54 18.09
C ARG A 48 -1.59 5.76 18.77
N VAL A 49 -2.83 5.66 19.25
CA VAL A 49 -3.31 6.53 20.31
C VAL A 49 -2.78 5.94 21.61
N VAL A 50 -1.85 6.62 22.28
CA VAL A 50 -1.50 6.30 23.66
C VAL A 50 -2.75 6.60 24.49
N PRO A 51 -3.35 5.63 25.19
CA PRO A 51 -4.42 5.95 26.14
C PRO A 51 -3.84 6.93 27.16
N LEU A 52 -4.45 8.10 27.33
CA LEU A 52 -4.18 8.95 28.49
C LEU A 52 -4.53 8.12 29.72
N GLY A 53 -3.50 7.56 30.37
CA GLY A 53 -3.67 6.87 31.65
C GLY A 53 -4.24 7.84 32.69
N PRO A 54 -4.89 7.33 33.75
CA PRO A 54 -5.37 8.19 34.82
C PRO A 54 -4.21 9.01 35.41
N ALA A 55 -4.46 10.30 35.64
CA ALA A 55 -3.49 11.21 36.22
C ALA A 55 -2.94 10.65 37.55
N PRO A 56 -1.62 10.64 37.78
CA PRO A 56 -1.09 10.29 39.09
C PRO A 56 -1.47 11.39 40.08
N LEU A 57 -2.30 11.05 41.07
CA LEU A 57 -2.43 11.81 42.30
C LEU A 57 -1.15 11.58 43.09
N PHE A 58 -0.29 12.60 43.31
CA PHE A 58 0.44 12.88 44.57
C PHE A 58 1.27 14.19 44.43
N PRO A 59 1.49 14.97 45.52
CA PRO A 59 2.00 16.35 45.47
C PRO A 59 3.54 16.49 45.55
N GLU A 60 4.00 17.69 45.15
CA GLU A 60 5.35 18.24 44.99
C GLU A 60 6.49 17.79 45.92
N ALA A 61 7.70 17.66 45.34
CA ALA A 61 8.95 18.18 45.92
C ALA A 61 9.98 18.49 44.80
N LEU A 62 10.65 19.63 44.93
CA LEU A 62 11.49 20.33 43.94
C LEU A 62 12.91 19.74 43.74
N GLN A 63 13.47 20.10 42.57
CA GLN A 63 14.89 20.23 42.19
C GLN A 63 15.68 19.01 41.68
N GLY A 64 16.15 19.12 40.41
CA GLY A 64 17.32 18.39 39.91
C GLY A 64 17.25 17.99 38.44
N SER A 65 17.52 18.94 37.53
CA SER A 65 17.53 18.79 36.07
C SER A 65 18.62 17.85 35.52
N SER A 66 18.23 16.79 34.82
CA SER A 66 18.76 16.43 33.48
C SER A 66 18.20 15.10 32.98
N LEU A 67 17.99 15.07 31.66
CA LEU A 67 17.76 13.95 30.75
C LEU A 67 16.30 13.68 30.33
N LEU A 68 16.11 13.97 29.03
CA LEU A 68 15.04 13.54 28.13
C LEU A 68 13.72 14.33 28.21
N ASN A 69 13.80 15.60 27.80
CA ASN A 69 12.67 16.24 27.11
C ASN A 69 12.40 15.44 25.82
N SER A 70 11.52 14.45 25.88
CA SER A 70 10.86 13.90 24.70
C SER A 70 9.88 14.93 24.18
N ARG A 71 10.43 16.01 23.63
CA ARG A 71 9.72 16.93 22.76
C ARG A 71 9.25 16.08 21.59
N PHE A 72 7.98 15.70 21.63
CA PHE A 72 7.26 15.19 20.47
C PHE A 72 7.25 16.33 19.45
N GLU A 73 8.33 16.41 18.68
CA GLU A 73 8.33 17.07 17.40
C GLU A 73 7.41 16.22 16.51
N PRO A 74 6.25 16.74 16.07
CA PRO A 74 5.67 16.21 14.86
C PRO A 74 6.70 16.56 13.79
N THR A 75 7.57 15.62 13.43
CA THR A 75 8.43 15.76 12.25
C THR A 75 7.51 15.72 11.03
N SER A 76 6.80 16.81 10.80
CA SER A 76 6.33 17.26 9.50
C SER A 76 7.52 17.95 8.81
N SER A 77 8.62 17.22 8.64
CA SER A 77 9.59 17.57 7.61
C SER A 77 9.02 17.07 6.29
N GLY A 78 8.11 17.86 5.73
CA GLY A 78 7.67 17.74 4.35
C GLY A 78 8.84 18.04 3.41
N GLY A 79 9.69 17.03 3.18
CA GLY A 79 10.22 16.82 1.83
C GLY A 79 9.14 16.16 0.96
N PRO A 80 9.36 15.96 -0.34
CA PRO A 80 8.56 15.03 -1.13
C PRO A 80 8.86 13.59 -0.66
N GLY A 81 8.51 13.28 0.59
CA GLY A 81 8.69 12.00 1.23
C GLY A 81 7.61 11.04 0.75
N ASP A 82 8.01 9.80 0.49
CA ASP A 82 7.13 8.72 0.05
C ASP A 82 5.86 8.69 0.94
N PRO A 83 4.66 8.91 0.37
CA PRO A 83 3.41 9.04 1.13
C PRO A 83 3.08 7.77 1.94
N CYS A 84 3.72 6.64 1.63
CA CYS A 84 3.49 5.37 2.29
C CYS A 84 4.59 4.96 3.29
N HIS A 85 5.62 5.79 3.48
CA HIS A 85 6.82 5.47 4.24
C HIS A 85 6.56 5.03 5.70
N ALA A 86 5.49 5.51 6.33
CA ALA A 86 5.16 5.21 7.72
C ALA A 86 4.23 3.99 7.92
N GLY A 87 3.78 3.33 6.86
CA GLY A 87 2.65 2.40 6.94
C GLY A 87 2.67 1.24 5.97
N SER A 88 1.48 0.69 5.75
CA SER A 88 1.24 -0.38 4.79
C SER A 88 1.17 0.17 3.36
N PHE A 89 1.61 -0.61 2.39
CA PHE A 89 1.61 -0.22 0.98
C PHE A 89 1.50 -1.41 0.02
N ILE A 90 1.13 -1.10 -1.21
CA ILE A 90 1.20 -2.01 -2.36
C ILE A 90 2.25 -1.48 -3.35
N GLN A 91 3.11 -2.35 -3.87
CA GLN A 91 4.05 -2.03 -4.93
C GLN A 91 3.82 -2.96 -6.12
N PHE A 92 3.81 -2.39 -7.33
CA PHE A 92 3.80 -3.16 -8.56
C PHE A 92 5.21 -3.30 -9.14
N TYR A 93 5.47 -4.43 -9.77
CA TYR A 93 6.70 -4.76 -10.47
C TYR A 93 6.38 -5.26 -11.88
N ASP A 94 7.13 -4.78 -12.86
CA ASP A 94 6.98 -5.07 -14.28
C ASP A 94 7.68 -6.39 -14.66
N GLY A 95 7.15 -7.50 -14.16
CA GLY A 95 7.71 -8.81 -14.43
C GLY A 95 7.21 -9.89 -13.48
N ARG A 96 7.93 -11.00 -13.43
CA ARG A 96 7.49 -12.23 -12.75
C ARG A 96 7.63 -12.18 -11.23
N ASP A 97 8.49 -11.30 -10.71
CA ASP A 97 8.81 -11.26 -9.29
C ASP A 97 9.32 -9.87 -8.85
N ARG A 98 9.75 -9.79 -7.58
CA ARG A 98 10.24 -8.58 -6.91
C ARG A 98 11.61 -8.09 -7.38
N SER A 99 12.34 -8.88 -8.18
CA SER A 99 13.60 -8.46 -8.80
C SER A 99 13.38 -7.66 -10.09
N SER A 100 12.17 -7.71 -10.64
CA SER A 100 11.78 -6.94 -11.81
C SER A 100 11.68 -5.43 -11.48
N PRO A 101 11.75 -4.53 -12.47
CA PRO A 101 11.63 -3.08 -12.24
C PRO A 101 10.30 -2.70 -11.58
N THR A 102 10.28 -1.71 -10.69
CA THR A 102 9.04 -1.20 -10.07
C THR A 102 8.22 -0.36 -11.04
N LEU A 103 6.90 -0.52 -11.01
CA LEU A 103 5.94 0.33 -11.73
C LEU A 103 5.35 1.37 -10.79
N GLY A 104 5.79 2.61 -10.96
CA GLY A 104 5.32 3.75 -10.17
C GLY A 104 5.73 3.69 -8.69
N PRO A 105 5.33 4.71 -7.90
CA PRO A 105 5.58 4.75 -6.47
C PRO A 105 4.72 3.73 -5.71
N PRO A 106 5.07 3.42 -4.44
CA PRO A 106 4.20 2.67 -3.55
C PRO A 106 2.81 3.29 -3.43
N LEU A 107 1.80 2.43 -3.35
CA LEU A 107 0.39 2.82 -3.27
C LEU A 107 -0.14 2.60 -1.85
N CYS A 108 -0.72 3.65 -1.30
CA CYS A 108 -1.45 3.66 -0.04
C CYS A 108 -2.57 4.71 -0.10
N GLY A 109 -3.48 4.69 0.87
CA GLY A 109 -4.62 5.60 0.94
C GLY A 109 -5.96 4.88 0.94
N LYS A 110 -7.02 5.61 0.57
CA LYS A 110 -8.41 5.16 0.66
C LYS A 110 -9.18 5.25 -0.66
N SER A 111 -8.53 5.73 -1.71
CA SER A 111 -9.11 5.93 -3.04
C SER A 111 -8.43 5.02 -4.05
N PRO A 112 -9.18 4.33 -4.93
CA PRO A 112 -8.60 3.54 -6.01
C PRO A 112 -7.61 4.33 -6.87
N PRO A 113 -6.35 3.86 -7.02
CA PRO A 113 -5.38 4.42 -7.94
C PRO A 113 -5.78 4.24 -9.41
N GLN A 114 -5.06 4.93 -10.30
CA GLN A 114 -5.17 4.71 -11.74
C GLN A 114 -4.80 3.25 -12.13
N PRO A 115 -5.35 2.73 -13.24
CA PRO A 115 -4.96 1.41 -13.74
C PRO A 115 -3.45 1.28 -13.93
N VAL A 116 -2.91 0.10 -13.59
CA VAL A 116 -1.49 -0.22 -13.74
C VAL A 116 -1.32 -1.14 -14.93
N LEU A 117 -0.45 -0.76 -15.87
CA LEU A 117 -0.18 -1.52 -17.09
C LEU A 117 1.25 -2.05 -17.04
N SER A 118 1.43 -3.35 -17.30
CA SER A 118 2.77 -3.92 -17.53
C SER A 118 3.28 -3.60 -18.92
N THR A 119 4.60 -3.68 -19.10
CA THR A 119 5.22 -3.62 -20.44
C THR A 119 5.29 -5.01 -21.07
N GLY A 120 5.43 -6.06 -20.24
CA GLY A 120 5.49 -7.46 -20.66
C GLY A 120 4.25 -8.27 -20.27
N ASN A 121 4.37 -9.60 -20.39
CA ASN A 121 3.29 -10.55 -20.13
C ASN A 121 3.14 -10.96 -18.66
N TYR A 122 3.87 -10.33 -17.75
CA TYR A 122 3.78 -10.55 -16.32
C TYR A 122 3.65 -9.21 -15.59
N LEU A 123 2.89 -9.23 -14.49
CA LEU A 123 2.77 -8.13 -13.55
C LEU A 123 2.76 -8.69 -12.15
N THR A 124 3.62 -8.20 -11.27
CA THR A 124 3.68 -8.66 -9.88
C THR A 124 3.20 -7.58 -8.93
N LEU A 125 2.23 -7.91 -8.08
CA LEU A 125 1.73 -7.06 -6.99
C LEU A 125 2.32 -7.57 -5.68
N ARG A 126 2.97 -6.69 -4.92
CA ARG A 126 3.47 -6.98 -3.56
C ARG A 126 2.69 -6.17 -2.54
N LEU A 127 2.21 -6.83 -1.50
CA LEU A 127 1.59 -6.21 -0.34
C LEU A 127 2.55 -6.26 0.84
N VAL A 128 2.81 -5.09 1.44
CA VAL A 128 3.61 -4.97 2.67
C VAL A 128 2.78 -4.27 3.73
N THR A 129 2.73 -4.85 4.93
CA THR A 129 2.00 -4.27 6.08
C THR A 129 2.95 -3.90 7.19
N ARG A 130 2.98 -2.61 7.54
CA ARG A 130 3.87 -2.03 8.57
C ARG A 130 3.10 -1.01 9.40
N GLY A 131 3.77 -0.46 10.41
CA GLY A 131 3.15 0.49 11.33
C GLY A 131 2.23 -0.18 12.34
N THR A 132 1.39 0.61 13.00
CA THR A 132 0.47 0.08 14.01
C THR A 132 -0.91 -0.17 13.42
N GLN A 133 -1.48 -1.34 13.72
CA GLN A 133 -2.81 -1.74 13.28
C GLN A 133 -3.09 -1.43 11.79
N PRO A 134 -2.42 -2.14 10.87
CA PRO A 134 -2.73 -2.08 9.44
C PRO A 134 -4.22 -2.20 9.16
N ARG A 135 -4.69 -1.48 8.16
CA ARG A 135 -6.03 -1.57 7.59
C ARG A 135 -5.83 -1.75 6.10
N VAL A 136 -5.96 -2.99 5.64
CA VAL A 136 -5.84 -3.34 4.24
C VAL A 136 -7.14 -3.99 3.78
N ASP A 137 -7.75 -3.40 2.76
CA ASP A 137 -8.82 -4.02 2.00
C ASP A 137 -8.77 -3.49 0.57
N PHE A 138 -8.53 -4.39 -0.37
CA PHE A 138 -8.65 -4.06 -1.78
C PHE A 138 -9.28 -5.20 -2.55
N VAL A 139 -9.98 -4.82 -3.62
CA VAL A 139 -10.45 -5.71 -4.66
C VAL A 139 -10.02 -5.13 -5.98
N GLY A 140 -9.34 -5.91 -6.78
CA GLY A 140 -8.97 -5.54 -8.13
C GLY A 140 -9.36 -6.61 -9.13
N ASP A 141 -9.23 -6.25 -10.38
CA ASP A 141 -9.29 -7.19 -11.49
C ASP A 141 -8.11 -6.97 -12.42
N PHE A 142 -7.64 -8.05 -13.03
CA PHE A 142 -6.66 -7.97 -14.10
C PHE A 142 -7.15 -8.62 -15.38
N THR A 143 -6.69 -8.05 -16.50
CA THR A 143 -7.01 -8.47 -17.86
C THR A 143 -5.75 -8.57 -18.71
N SER A 144 -5.79 -9.47 -19.69
CA SER A 144 -4.79 -9.58 -20.76
C SER A 144 -5.23 -8.68 -21.91
N PHE A 145 -4.35 -7.82 -22.40
CA PHE A 145 -4.63 -7.00 -23.58
C PHE A 145 -3.47 -7.04 -24.56
N ARG A 146 -3.79 -7.06 -25.85
CA ARG A 146 -2.81 -6.92 -26.92
C ARG A 146 -2.95 -5.52 -27.50
N LEU A 147 -1.85 -4.78 -27.55
CA LEU A 147 -1.80 -3.56 -28.33
C LEU A 147 -1.80 -3.99 -29.81
N GLY A 148 -2.98 -3.95 -30.43
CA GLY A 148 -3.07 -4.03 -31.88
C GLY A 148 -2.58 -2.71 -32.46
N PHE A 149 -1.61 -2.76 -33.37
CA PHE A 149 -1.46 -1.68 -34.35
C PHE A 149 -2.65 -1.80 -35.30
N ASN A 150 -3.74 -1.08 -35.04
CA ASN A 150 -4.68 -0.70 -36.09
C ASN A 150 -5.52 0.51 -35.65
N GLN A 151 -5.41 1.54 -36.48
CA GLN A 151 -6.14 2.79 -36.49
C GLN A 151 -7.63 2.55 -36.27
N SER A 152 -8.18 3.13 -35.22
CA SER A 152 -9.54 3.65 -35.30
C SER A 152 -9.42 5.11 -35.71
N ASP A 153 -9.20 5.36 -37.01
CA ASP A 153 -9.66 6.61 -37.59
C ASP A 153 -11.18 6.61 -37.37
N CYS A 154 -11.66 7.45 -36.45
CA CYS A 154 -13.07 7.76 -36.38
C CYS A 154 -13.43 8.46 -37.71
N SER A 155 -14.20 7.77 -38.56
CA SER A 155 -14.86 8.38 -39.74
C SER A 155 -16.18 9.04 -39.33
#